data_AF-A0A5E4VCJ1-F1
#
_entry.id   AF-A0A5E4VCJ1-F1
#
_cell.length_a   1.000
_cell.length_b   1.000
_cell.length_c   1.000
_cell.angle_alpha   90.00
_cell.angle_beta   90.00
_cell.angle_gamma   90.00
#
_symmetry.space_group_name_H-M   'P 1'
#
loop_
_entity.id
_entity.type
_entity.pdbx_description
1 polymer ?
#
loop_
_entity_poly.entity_id
_entity_poly.type
_entity_poly.pdbx_seq_one_letter_code
_entity_poly.pdbx_strand_id
1 'polypeptide(L)'
;MTILTPGMRAGLASVLASGLIANALATDTASSAPAPNASTSSAEKAFTPPSESAMPTDEFKKSVKLGEQIFNHTQKFAGKYVSNSLNCASCHLDAGRMPNSSPLWAAHISYPAYRSKNGDVNSFAERLQGCFVYSMNGKAPPLGDPVLVALESYAYWLAKGAPVS
;
A
#
# COMPACT_ATOMS: atom_id res chain seq x y z
N MET A 1 22.95 38.38 31.28
CA MET A 1 22.33 39.26 32.30
C MET A 1 20.97 38.64 32.62
N THR A 2 20.95 37.64 33.52
CA THR A 2 20.35 37.70 34.88
C THR A 2 18.83 37.97 34.79
N ILE A 3 17.87 37.20 35.34
CA ILE A 3 17.78 36.48 36.62
C ILE A 3 16.66 35.39 36.53
N LEU A 4 16.87 34.26 37.22
CA LEU A 4 15.92 33.20 37.62
C LEU A 4 14.81 33.69 38.57
N THR A 5 13.61 33.10 38.54
CA THR A 5 13.06 32.24 39.63
C THR A 5 11.57 31.91 39.44
N PRO A 6 11.11 30.69 39.81
CA PRO A 6 9.69 30.33 39.89
C PRO A 6 9.12 30.49 41.31
N GLY A 7 7.88 30.99 41.40
CA GLY A 7 7.13 31.17 42.63
C GLY A 7 6.40 29.90 43.11
N MET A 8 6.37 29.75 44.42
CA MET A 8 6.13 28.56 45.24
C MET A 8 4.65 28.14 45.33
N ARG A 9 4.43 26.83 45.48
CA ARG A 9 3.13 26.17 45.66
C ARG A 9 2.55 26.38 47.06
N ALA A 10 1.22 26.51 47.10
CA ALA A 10 0.38 26.63 48.28
C ALA A 10 0.49 25.43 49.24
N GLY A 11 0.40 25.74 50.55
CA GLY A 11 0.64 24.83 51.66
C GLY A 11 -0.47 23.80 51.91
N LEU A 12 -0.04 22.71 52.55
CA LEU A 12 -0.88 21.65 53.08
C LEU A 12 -1.61 22.13 54.35
N ALA A 13 -2.91 21.83 54.44
CA ALA A 13 -3.64 21.78 55.71
C ALA A 13 -4.09 20.33 55.98
N SER A 14 -3.66 19.84 57.13
CA SER A 14 -3.91 18.52 57.69
C SER A 14 -5.23 18.53 58.47
N VAL A 15 -6.08 17.50 58.34
CA VAL A 15 -7.02 17.11 59.42
C VAL A 15 -7.16 15.59 59.47
N LEU A 16 -7.05 15.10 60.70
CA LEU A 16 -7.00 13.74 61.18
C LEU A 16 -8.40 13.10 61.34
N ALA A 17 -8.36 11.76 61.24
CA ALA A 17 -8.94 10.80 62.19
C ALA A 17 -10.36 10.22 62.01
N SER A 18 -10.34 8.88 62.15
CA SER A 18 -11.27 8.00 62.88
C SER A 18 -12.47 7.37 62.16
N GLY A 19 -12.31 6.08 61.86
CA GLY A 19 -13.07 5.05 62.57
C GLY A 19 -13.99 4.12 61.76
N LEU A 20 -13.94 2.84 62.17
CA LEU A 20 -14.99 1.80 62.16
C LEU A 20 -14.96 0.66 61.09
N ILE A 21 -14.35 -0.45 61.51
CA ILE A 21 -14.90 -1.81 61.73
C ILE A 21 -15.61 -2.60 60.59
N ALA A 22 -15.08 -3.81 60.41
CA ALA A 22 -15.66 -5.13 60.06
C ALA A 22 -15.97 -5.54 58.60
N ASN A 23 -15.27 -6.62 58.24
CA ASN A 23 -15.55 -7.62 57.21
C ASN A 23 -17.01 -8.12 57.20
N ALA A 24 -17.60 -8.23 56.01
CA ALA A 24 -18.63 -9.22 55.71
C ALA A 24 -18.38 -9.83 54.32
N LEU A 25 -18.44 -11.16 54.26
CA LEU A 25 -18.22 -11.98 53.07
C LEU A 25 -19.29 -11.70 52.00
N ALA A 26 -18.87 -11.53 50.75
CA ALA A 26 -19.75 -11.61 49.59
C ALA A 26 -19.12 -12.50 48.51
N THR A 27 -19.51 -13.77 48.59
CA THR A 27 -19.82 -14.74 47.51
C THR A 27 -19.14 -14.59 46.14
N ASP A 28 -18.42 -15.66 45.77
CA ASP A 28 -18.08 -16.06 44.40
C ASP A 28 -19.24 -15.85 43.42
N THR A 29 -19.08 -14.90 42.51
CA THR A 29 -19.83 -14.88 41.24
C THR A 29 -18.84 -15.12 40.12
N ALA A 30 -18.77 -16.38 39.69
CA ALA A 30 -18.16 -16.77 38.42
C ALA A 30 -18.90 -16.06 37.28
N SER A 31 -18.33 -14.96 36.80
CA SER A 31 -18.80 -14.25 35.62
C SER A 31 -18.19 -14.91 34.38
N SER A 32 -18.89 -15.91 33.83
CA SER A 32 -18.61 -16.43 32.49
C SER A 32 -18.75 -15.31 31.47
N ALA A 33 -17.61 -14.78 31.01
CA ALA A 33 -17.57 -13.90 29.85
C ALA A 33 -18.02 -14.68 28.59
N PRO A 34 -18.81 -14.08 27.69
CA PRO A 34 -19.14 -14.73 26.42
C PRO A 34 -17.86 -14.95 25.63
N ALA A 35 -17.66 -16.18 25.13
CA ALA A 35 -16.57 -16.46 24.20
C ALA A 35 -16.66 -15.49 23.01
N PRO A 36 -15.52 -14.96 22.51
CA PRO A 36 -15.57 -14.19 21.27
C PRO A 36 -16.15 -15.10 20.20
N ASN A 37 -17.25 -14.66 19.58
CA ASN A 37 -17.75 -15.28 18.37
C ASN A 37 -16.55 -15.48 17.45
N ALA A 38 -16.25 -16.74 17.14
CA ALA A 38 -15.33 -17.07 16.10
C ALA A 38 -15.93 -16.51 14.81
N SER A 39 -15.58 -15.25 14.50
CA SER A 39 -15.69 -14.70 13.17
C SER A 39 -15.03 -15.75 12.30
N THR A 40 -15.84 -16.43 11.50
CA THR A 40 -15.38 -17.33 10.46
C THR A 40 -14.49 -16.49 9.55
N SER A 41 -13.20 -16.48 9.86
CA SER A 41 -12.14 -16.07 8.96
C SER A 41 -12.19 -17.10 7.85
N SER A 42 -13.13 -16.88 6.94
CA SER A 42 -13.07 -17.43 5.61
C SER A 42 -11.77 -16.85 5.10
N ALA A 43 -10.72 -17.67 5.09
CA ALA A 43 -9.46 -17.32 4.50
C ALA A 43 -9.76 -16.87 3.07
N GLU A 44 -9.85 -15.56 2.88
CA GLU A 44 -10.20 -14.98 1.60
C GLU A 44 -9.09 -15.40 0.65
N LYS A 45 -9.47 -16.19 -0.36
CA LYS A 45 -8.51 -16.77 -1.30
C LYS A 45 -7.68 -15.63 -1.89
N ALA A 46 -6.36 -15.71 -1.75
CA ALA A 46 -5.47 -14.68 -2.28
C ALA A 46 -5.74 -14.45 -3.78
N PHE A 47 -5.86 -13.19 -4.18
CA PHE A 47 -6.09 -12.82 -5.57
C PHE A 47 -5.00 -13.39 -6.47
N THR A 48 -5.40 -13.95 -7.61
CA THR A 48 -4.49 -14.49 -8.62
C THR A 48 -4.79 -13.81 -9.95
N PRO A 49 -3.83 -13.12 -10.57
CA PRO A 49 -4.01 -12.52 -11.89
C PRO A 49 -4.42 -13.56 -12.94
N PRO A 50 -5.10 -13.15 -14.02
CA PRO A 50 -5.43 -14.04 -15.12
C PRO A 50 -4.20 -14.75 -15.72
N SER A 51 -4.39 -16.00 -16.15
CA SER A 51 -3.40 -16.70 -16.98
C SER A 51 -3.31 -16.03 -18.35
N GLU A 52 -2.14 -16.12 -19.00
CA GLU A 52 -1.96 -15.55 -20.34
C GLU A 52 -2.94 -16.09 -21.38
N SER A 53 -3.35 -17.35 -21.24
CA SER A 53 -4.35 -17.99 -22.11
C SER A 53 -5.73 -17.32 -22.05
N ALA A 54 -6.03 -16.57 -20.99
CA ALA A 54 -7.28 -15.82 -20.82
C ALA A 54 -7.24 -14.40 -21.42
N MET A 55 -6.13 -14.01 -22.06
CA MET A 55 -5.99 -12.68 -22.66
C MET A 55 -6.84 -12.58 -23.94
N PRO A 56 -7.63 -11.51 -24.14
CA PRO A 56 -8.37 -11.27 -25.38
C PRO A 56 -7.44 -11.28 -26.61
N THR A 57 -7.96 -11.54 -27.80
CA THR A 57 -7.17 -11.68 -29.04
C THR A 57 -7.19 -10.44 -29.94
N ASP A 58 -7.28 -9.24 -29.37
CA ASP A 58 -7.49 -7.97 -30.06
C ASP A 58 -6.26 -7.02 -29.98
N GLU A 59 -6.42 -5.77 -30.43
CA GLU A 59 -5.37 -4.74 -30.29
C GLU A 59 -5.00 -4.49 -28.82
N PHE A 60 -5.92 -4.70 -27.88
CA PHE A 60 -5.63 -4.58 -26.46
C PHE A 60 -4.60 -5.64 -26.02
N LYS A 61 -4.66 -6.87 -26.57
CA LYS A 61 -3.60 -7.89 -26.38
C LYS A 61 -2.21 -7.36 -26.68
N LYS A 62 -2.06 -6.61 -27.78
CA LYS A 62 -0.76 -6.09 -28.21
C LYS A 62 -0.23 -5.08 -27.20
N SER A 63 -1.10 -4.20 -26.70
CA SER A 63 -0.75 -3.23 -25.65
C SER A 63 -0.33 -3.93 -24.36
N VAL A 64 -1.11 -4.92 -23.90
CA VAL A 64 -0.78 -5.74 -22.71
C VAL A 64 0.57 -6.43 -22.87
N LYS A 65 0.82 -7.06 -24.02
CA LYS A 65 2.09 -7.73 -24.30
C LYS A 65 3.26 -6.77 -24.42
N LEU A 66 3.07 -5.58 -25.00
CA LEU A 66 4.08 -4.55 -24.99
C LEU A 66 4.38 -4.07 -23.55
N GLY A 67 3.35 -3.90 -22.72
CA GLY A 67 3.51 -3.52 -21.31
C GLY A 67 4.32 -4.55 -20.52
N GLU A 68 4.01 -5.84 -20.69
CA GLU A 68 4.78 -6.95 -20.11
C GLU A 68 6.25 -6.93 -20.57
N GLN A 69 6.49 -6.67 -21.86
CA GLN A 69 7.85 -6.56 -22.42
C GLN A 69 8.62 -5.36 -21.85
N ILE A 70 7.98 -4.19 -21.72
CA ILE A 70 8.56 -3.02 -21.07
C ILE A 70 8.83 -3.32 -19.59
N PHE A 71 7.96 -4.08 -18.92
CA PHE A 71 8.12 -4.41 -17.51
C PHE A 71 9.36 -5.29 -17.25
N ASN A 72 9.51 -6.34 -18.06
CA ASN A 72 10.57 -7.33 -17.92
C ASN A 72 11.89 -6.87 -18.55
N HIS A 73 11.82 -6.05 -19.59
CA HIS A 73 12.98 -5.61 -20.39
C HIS A 73 12.95 -4.09 -20.61
N THR A 74 12.74 -3.33 -19.54
CA THR A 74 12.60 -1.87 -19.53
C THR A 74 13.72 -1.16 -20.27
N GLN A 75 14.97 -1.59 -20.11
CA GLN A 75 16.12 -1.01 -20.83
C GLN A 75 15.98 -1.12 -22.35
N LYS A 76 15.43 -2.23 -22.85
CA LYS A 76 15.27 -2.50 -24.28
C LYS A 76 14.12 -1.69 -24.89
N PHE A 77 12.98 -1.64 -24.21
CA PHE A 77 11.75 -1.08 -24.78
C PHE A 77 11.45 0.36 -24.35
N ALA A 78 12.05 0.82 -23.24
CA ALA A 78 11.87 2.15 -22.71
C ALA A 78 13.21 2.84 -22.38
N GLY A 79 14.32 2.39 -22.97
CA GLY A 79 15.68 2.88 -22.68
C GLY A 79 15.85 4.40 -22.78
N LYS A 80 15.08 5.09 -23.63
CA LYS A 80 15.07 6.57 -23.70
C LYS A 80 14.67 7.26 -22.39
N TYR A 81 14.04 6.54 -21.45
CA TYR A 81 13.55 7.01 -20.16
C TYR A 81 14.30 6.42 -18.96
N VAL A 82 15.34 5.63 -19.19
CA VAL A 82 16.08 4.89 -18.15
C VAL A 82 17.54 5.35 -18.16
N SER A 83 18.18 5.47 -17.00
CA SER A 83 19.60 5.83 -16.91
C SER A 83 20.36 5.02 -15.85
N ASN A 84 19.88 3.81 -15.58
CA ASN A 84 20.59 2.78 -14.81
C ASN A 84 20.42 1.40 -15.49
N SER A 85 20.88 0.35 -14.82
CA SER A 85 20.86 -1.03 -15.35
C SER A 85 19.71 -1.90 -14.83
N LEU A 86 18.65 -1.30 -14.29
CA LEU A 86 17.51 -2.03 -13.73
C LEU A 86 16.39 -2.24 -14.77
N ASN A 87 15.50 -3.19 -14.48
CA ASN A 87 14.18 -3.30 -15.10
C ASN A 87 13.12 -3.24 -14.00
N CYS A 88 11.85 -2.99 -14.33
CA CYS A 88 10.78 -3.01 -13.33
C CYS A 88 10.73 -4.37 -12.59
N ALA A 89 10.89 -5.46 -13.35
CA ALA A 89 10.96 -6.82 -12.83
C ALA A 89 12.15 -7.10 -11.89
N SER A 90 13.13 -6.19 -11.78
CA SER A 90 14.22 -6.31 -10.81
C SER A 90 13.75 -6.21 -9.36
N CYS A 91 12.61 -5.56 -9.12
CA CYS A 91 12.04 -5.40 -7.77
C CYS A 91 10.61 -5.92 -7.65
N HIS A 92 9.87 -5.91 -8.75
CA HIS A 92 8.49 -6.37 -8.81
C HIS A 92 8.44 -7.78 -9.39
N LEU A 93 8.52 -8.77 -8.51
CA LEU A 93 8.79 -10.15 -8.88
C LEU A 93 7.67 -10.81 -9.68
N ASP A 94 8.01 -11.89 -10.40
CA ASP A 94 7.09 -12.64 -11.27
C ASP A 94 6.37 -11.74 -12.29
N ALA A 95 7.13 -10.91 -13.00
CA ALA A 95 6.59 -9.90 -13.92
C ALA A 95 5.52 -8.99 -13.28
N GLY A 96 5.63 -8.71 -11.98
CA GLY A 96 4.66 -7.90 -11.23
C GLY A 96 3.42 -8.66 -10.76
N ARG A 97 3.41 -10.00 -10.81
CA ARG A 97 2.29 -10.83 -10.34
C ARG A 97 2.44 -11.26 -8.89
N MET A 98 3.67 -11.36 -8.38
CA MET A 98 3.96 -11.96 -7.07
C MET A 98 3.35 -11.15 -5.91
N PRO A 99 2.46 -11.77 -5.08
CA PRO A 99 1.97 -11.15 -3.86
C PRO A 99 3.10 -10.75 -2.91
N ASN A 100 2.90 -9.70 -2.13
CA ASN A 100 3.90 -9.15 -1.19
C ASN A 100 5.20 -8.64 -1.84
N SER A 101 5.23 -8.50 -3.17
CA SER A 101 6.36 -7.94 -3.92
C SER A 101 5.95 -6.69 -4.72
N SER A 102 5.09 -5.86 -4.11
CA SER A 102 4.46 -4.70 -4.76
C SER A 102 3.85 -5.04 -6.13
N PRO A 103 2.93 -6.01 -6.20
CA PRO A 103 2.40 -6.46 -7.49
C PRO A 103 1.58 -5.38 -8.21
N LEU A 104 1.58 -5.44 -9.54
CA LEU A 104 0.93 -4.45 -10.40
C LEU A 104 -0.59 -4.50 -10.32
N TRP A 105 -1.16 -5.69 -10.13
CA TRP A 105 -2.61 -5.85 -10.02
C TRP A 105 -3.18 -5.09 -8.82
N ALA A 106 -2.47 -5.14 -7.68
CA ALA A 106 -2.87 -4.42 -6.46
C ALA A 106 -2.66 -2.92 -6.62
N ALA A 107 -1.57 -2.52 -7.28
CA ALA A 107 -1.27 -1.13 -7.53
C ALA A 107 -2.31 -0.50 -8.46
N HIS A 108 -2.76 -1.17 -9.52
CA HIS A 108 -3.66 -0.58 -10.49
C HIS A 108 -5.02 -0.14 -9.89
N ILE A 109 -5.63 -0.99 -9.07
CA ILE A 109 -6.92 -0.70 -8.41
C ILE A 109 -6.80 0.34 -7.29
N SER A 110 -5.60 0.58 -6.78
CA SER A 110 -5.36 1.50 -5.65
C SER A 110 -5.12 2.94 -6.07
N TYR A 111 -5.31 3.28 -7.36
CA TYR A 111 -5.17 4.63 -7.88
C TYR A 111 -6.45 5.03 -8.64
N PRO A 112 -6.89 6.30 -8.59
CA PRO A 112 -6.18 7.46 -8.03
C PRO A 112 -6.00 7.46 -6.51
N ALA A 113 -4.90 8.01 -6.01
CA ALA A 113 -4.60 8.07 -4.58
C ALA A 113 -3.86 9.35 -4.19
N TYR A 114 -4.23 9.91 -3.04
CA TYR A 114 -3.47 10.99 -2.42
C TYR A 114 -2.08 10.51 -2.00
N ARG A 115 -1.05 11.31 -2.32
CA ARG A 115 0.34 11.02 -2.00
C ARG A 115 0.94 12.15 -1.18
N SER A 116 1.26 11.86 0.07
CA SER A 116 1.93 12.82 0.97
C SER A 116 3.28 13.32 0.43
N LYS A 117 3.94 12.54 -0.45
CA LYS A 117 5.22 12.90 -1.05
C LYS A 117 5.18 14.21 -1.86
N ASN A 118 4.08 14.48 -2.55
CA ASN A 118 3.89 15.68 -3.38
C ASN A 118 2.65 16.49 -2.98
N GLY A 119 1.84 16.01 -2.03
CA GLY A 119 0.65 16.70 -1.56
C GLY A 119 -0.50 16.71 -2.57
N ASP A 120 -0.54 15.73 -3.48
CA ASP A 120 -1.50 15.70 -4.58
C ASP A 120 -2.14 14.31 -4.74
N VAL A 121 -3.29 14.27 -5.43
CA VAL A 121 -3.92 13.02 -5.87
C VAL A 121 -3.27 12.59 -7.18
N ASN A 122 -2.57 11.47 -7.17
CA ASN A 122 -1.96 10.92 -8.37
C ASN A 122 -2.85 9.87 -9.02
N SER A 123 -2.85 9.89 -10.34
CA SER A 123 -3.23 8.79 -11.23
C SER A 123 -2.20 7.65 -11.19
N PHE A 124 -2.57 6.50 -11.77
CA PHE A 124 -1.65 5.38 -11.92
C PHE A 124 -0.49 5.71 -12.89
N ALA A 125 -0.76 6.45 -13.98
CA ALA A 125 0.28 6.94 -14.89
C ALA A 125 1.35 7.79 -14.17
N GLU A 126 0.93 8.71 -13.29
CA GLU A 126 1.87 9.53 -12.51
C GLU A 126 2.67 8.68 -11.51
N ARG A 127 2.06 7.63 -10.96
CA ARG A 127 2.78 6.66 -10.13
C ARG A 127 3.88 5.95 -10.91
N LEU A 128 3.61 5.57 -12.16
CA LEU A 128 4.59 4.96 -13.08
C LEU A 128 5.69 5.96 -13.47
N GLN A 129 5.35 7.21 -13.77
CA GLN A 129 6.34 8.26 -14.02
C GLN A 129 7.31 8.41 -12.85
N GLY A 130 6.79 8.37 -11.61
CA GLY A 130 7.62 8.35 -10.41
C GLY A 130 8.62 7.18 -10.38
N CYS A 131 8.24 5.99 -10.84
CA CYS A 131 9.18 4.86 -10.95
C CYS A 131 10.29 5.14 -11.97
N PHE A 132 9.98 5.72 -13.14
CA PHE A 132 11.00 6.10 -14.11
C PHE A 132 11.99 7.11 -13.55
N VAL A 133 11.49 8.14 -12.85
CA VAL A 133 12.34 9.18 -12.25
C VAL A 133 13.22 8.61 -11.14
N TYR A 134 12.63 7.91 -10.17
CA TYR A 134 13.35 7.55 -8.94
C TYR A 134 14.00 6.16 -8.99
N SER A 135 13.29 5.15 -9.51
CA SER A 135 13.79 3.77 -9.53
C SER A 135 14.67 3.50 -10.74
N MET A 136 14.31 4.04 -11.91
CA MET A 136 15.09 3.88 -13.15
C MET A 136 16.15 4.98 -13.33
N ASN A 137 16.28 5.88 -12.35
CA ASN A 137 17.19 7.03 -12.36
C ASN A 137 17.10 7.85 -13.67
N GLY A 138 15.92 7.89 -14.27
CA GLY A 138 15.73 8.41 -15.60
C GLY A 138 14.81 9.63 -15.60
N LYS A 139 14.04 9.77 -16.67
CA LYS A 139 13.07 10.85 -16.83
C LYS A 139 11.69 10.26 -17.07
N ALA A 140 10.67 10.96 -16.58
CA ALA A 140 9.28 10.56 -16.79
C ALA A 140 8.95 10.54 -18.30
N PRO A 141 8.37 9.43 -18.82
CA PRO A 141 7.65 9.49 -20.07
C PRO A 141 6.51 10.51 -19.97
N PRO A 142 6.18 11.27 -21.02
CA PRO A 142 4.99 12.14 -21.01
C PRO A 142 3.71 11.35 -20.70
N LEU A 143 2.72 11.97 -20.06
CA LEU A 143 1.40 11.35 -19.89
C LEU A 143 0.80 11.04 -21.28
N GLY A 144 0.24 9.85 -21.43
CA GLY A 144 -0.24 9.34 -22.72
C GLY A 144 0.86 8.83 -23.66
N ASP A 145 2.14 8.84 -23.29
CA ASP A 145 3.18 8.17 -24.06
C ASP A 145 2.86 6.67 -24.19
N PRO A 146 3.06 6.06 -25.38
CA PRO A 146 2.76 4.64 -25.59
C PRO A 146 3.41 3.69 -24.57
N VAL A 147 4.56 4.06 -23.99
CA VAL A 147 5.21 3.29 -22.91
C VAL A 147 4.34 3.21 -21.66
N LEU A 148 3.76 4.35 -21.23
CA LEU A 148 2.88 4.37 -20.07
C LEU A 148 1.57 3.66 -20.39
N VAL A 149 0.95 3.95 -21.53
CA VAL A 149 -0.30 3.30 -21.94
C VAL A 149 -0.17 1.76 -21.97
N ALA A 150 0.95 1.24 -22.47
CA ALA A 150 1.23 -0.19 -22.48
C ALA A 150 1.39 -0.76 -21.07
N LEU A 151 2.14 -0.10 -20.19
CA LEU A 151 2.30 -0.50 -18.78
C LEU A 151 0.98 -0.46 -18.01
N GLU A 152 0.15 0.57 -18.24
CA GLU A 152 -1.19 0.69 -17.67
C GLU A 152 -2.10 -0.43 -18.17
N SER A 153 -2.06 -0.74 -19.47
CA SER A 153 -2.82 -1.85 -20.06
C SER A 153 -2.44 -3.18 -19.44
N TYR A 154 -1.14 -3.42 -19.23
CA TYR A 154 -0.63 -4.63 -18.58
C TYR A 154 -1.12 -4.73 -17.13
N ALA A 155 -0.97 -3.66 -16.34
CA ALA A 155 -1.42 -3.64 -14.95
C ALA A 155 -2.94 -3.81 -14.82
N TYR A 156 -3.72 -3.17 -15.70
CA TYR A 156 -5.17 -3.34 -15.79
C TYR A 156 -5.55 -4.79 -16.06
N TRP A 157 -4.90 -5.44 -17.02
CA TRP A 157 -5.19 -6.84 -17.33
C TRP A 157 -4.84 -7.77 -16.16
N LEU A 158 -3.71 -7.54 -15.48
CA LEU A 158 -3.35 -8.29 -14.27
C LEU A 158 -4.38 -8.12 -13.15
N ALA A 159 -5.02 -6.95 -13.05
CA ALA A 159 -6.04 -6.64 -12.06
C ALA A 159 -7.45 -7.15 -12.40
N LYS A 160 -7.66 -7.80 -13.55
CA LYS A 160 -8.99 -8.23 -13.97
C LYS A 160 -9.61 -9.18 -12.93
N GLY A 161 -10.76 -8.77 -12.38
CA GLY A 161 -11.49 -9.51 -11.35
C GLY A 161 -11.11 -9.14 -9.91
N ALA A 162 -10.13 -8.24 -9.71
CA ALA A 162 -9.85 -7.69 -8.39
C ALA A 162 -10.93 -6.66 -8.01
N PRO A 163 -11.31 -6.56 -6.72
CA PRO A 163 -12.21 -5.51 -6.25
C PRO A 163 -11.53 -4.15 -6.37
N VAL A 164 -12.27 -3.12 -6.76
CA VAL A 164 -11.78 -1.73 -6.69
C VAL A 164 -11.67 -1.34 -5.21
N SER A 165 -10.56 -0.69 -4.84
CA SER A 165 -10.28 -0.25 -3.46
C SER A 165 -10.77 1.16 -3.13
#